data_AF-A0A1V5TI25-F1
#
_entry.id   AF-A0A1V5TI25-F1
#
_cell.length_a   1.000
_cell.length_b   1.000
_cell.length_c   1.000
_cell.angle_alpha   90.00
_cell.angle_beta   90.00
_cell.angle_gamma   90.00
#
_symmetry.space_group_name_H-M   'P 1'
#
loop_
_entity.id
_entity.type
_entity.pdbx_description
1 polymer ?
#
loop_
_entity_poly.entity_id
_entity_poly.type
_entity_poly.pdbx_seq_one_letter_code
_entity_poly.pdbx_strand_id
1 'polypeptide(L)'
;MNLKELLNTQSSEILENALRTLNCAYLKSYSKSSESENKNRLLNLLTLTQQCVSEKSLLPMKEYSAQIAKERFEAGFGLHEVHTAFNALEEEIWNRITKNIAPENLGEALGLISTVLGAGKEELALTYVSLASKSKTQTLNLKELFGRN
;
A
#
# COMPACT_ATOMS: atom_id res chain seq x y z
N MET A 1 23.74 12.32 -0.79
CA MET A 1 22.36 12.32 -1.32
C MET A 1 21.40 12.22 -0.15
N ASN A 2 20.38 13.07 -0.11
CA ASN A 2 19.30 12.97 0.88
C ASN A 2 18.12 12.11 0.36
N LEU A 3 17.16 11.77 1.23
CA LEU A 3 16.03 10.92 0.87
C LEU A 3 15.19 11.51 -0.29
N LYS A 4 14.94 12.82 -0.29
CA LYS A 4 14.12 13.47 -1.32
C LYS A 4 14.80 13.39 -2.70
N GLU A 5 16.11 13.66 -2.73
CA GLU A 5 16.93 13.51 -3.94
C GLU A 5 16.91 12.08 -4.46
N LEU A 6 17.06 11.08 -3.57
CA LEU A 6 17.03 9.66 -3.94
C LEU A 6 15.68 9.30 -4.59
N LEU A 7 14.58 9.64 -3.93
CA LEU A 7 13.24 9.29 -4.43
C LEU A 7 12.95 9.93 -5.79
N ASN A 8 13.45 11.14 -6.04
CA ASN A 8 13.25 11.82 -7.32
C ASN A 8 14.14 11.27 -8.43
N THR A 9 15.45 11.14 -8.16
CA THR A 9 16.45 10.71 -9.15
C THR A 9 16.33 9.25 -9.53
N GLN A 10 15.94 8.39 -8.58
CA GLN A 10 15.84 6.93 -8.78
C GLN A 10 14.40 6.43 -8.93
N SER A 11 13.43 7.34 -9.10
CA SER A 11 12.00 7.02 -9.22
C SER A 11 11.70 5.95 -10.28
N SER A 12 12.27 6.06 -11.48
CA SER A 12 12.04 5.11 -12.58
C SER A 12 12.52 3.71 -12.23
N GLU A 13 13.73 3.61 -11.68
CA GLU A 13 14.31 2.31 -11.34
C GLU A 13 13.62 1.68 -10.11
N ILE A 14 13.20 2.50 -9.13
CA ILE A 14 12.36 2.05 -8.00
C ILE A 14 11.09 1.41 -8.55
N LEU A 15 10.42 2.10 -9.47
CA LEU A 15 9.16 1.65 -10.05
C LEU A 15 9.33 0.34 -10.83
N GLU A 16 10.37 0.23 -11.66
CA GLU A 16 10.64 -0.97 -12.46
C GLU A 16 10.96 -2.18 -11.60
N ASN A 17 11.76 -2.01 -10.54
CA ASN A 17 12.10 -3.11 -9.64
C ASN A 17 10.90 -3.51 -8.77
N ALA A 18 10.15 -2.55 -8.23
CA ALA A 18 8.93 -2.83 -7.48
C ALA A 18 7.88 -3.56 -8.35
N LEU A 19 7.73 -3.17 -9.62
CA LEU A 19 6.85 -3.83 -10.56
C LEU A 19 7.29 -5.27 -10.82
N ARG A 20 8.59 -5.52 -10.96
CA ARG A 20 9.15 -6.87 -11.11
C ARG A 20 8.83 -7.74 -9.90
N THR A 21 9.06 -7.23 -8.69
CA THR A 21 8.72 -7.93 -7.44
C THR A 21 7.23 -8.25 -7.37
N LEU A 22 6.37 -7.28 -7.74
CA LEU A 22 4.93 -7.47 -7.77
C LEU A 22 4.49 -8.55 -8.78
N ASN A 23 5.10 -8.57 -9.97
CA ASN A 23 4.83 -9.57 -11.00
C ASN A 23 5.29 -10.97 -10.56
N CYS A 24 6.40 -11.08 -9.82
CA CYS A 24 6.88 -12.35 -9.26
C CYS A 24 6.02 -12.87 -8.10
N ALA A 25 5.19 -12.04 -7.47
CA ALA A 25 4.32 -12.45 -6.38
C ALA A 25 3.07 -13.23 -6.84
N TYR A 26 2.81 -13.30 -8.16
CA TYR A 26 1.71 -14.07 -8.78
C TYR A 26 0.34 -13.87 -8.10
N LEU A 27 0.03 -12.63 -7.71
CA LEU A 27 -1.21 -12.30 -7.03
C LEU A 27 -2.39 -12.37 -7.99
N LYS A 28 -3.42 -13.14 -7.64
CA LYS A 28 -4.59 -13.47 -8.48
C LYS A 28 -5.19 -12.27 -9.23
N SER A 29 -5.36 -11.15 -8.54
CA SER A 29 -6.03 -9.95 -9.06
C SER A 29 -5.07 -9.03 -9.82
N TYR A 30 -3.80 -8.99 -9.42
CA TYR A 30 -2.76 -8.24 -10.14
C TYR A 30 -2.29 -8.96 -11.42
N SER A 31 -2.27 -10.30 -11.44
CA SER A 31 -1.98 -11.09 -12.64
C SER A 31 -3.09 -11.01 -13.70
N LYS A 32 -4.31 -10.60 -13.32
CA LYS A 32 -5.40 -10.31 -14.25
C LYS A 32 -5.36 -8.90 -14.82
N SER A 33 -4.69 -7.99 -14.13
CA SER A 33 -4.53 -6.60 -14.58
C SER A 33 -3.39 -6.54 -15.60
N SER A 34 -3.41 -5.55 -16.49
CA SER A 34 -2.29 -5.32 -17.40
C SER A 34 -1.05 -4.79 -16.64
N GLU A 35 0.13 -5.02 -17.21
CA GLU A 35 1.39 -4.50 -16.64
C GLU A 35 1.37 -2.96 -16.53
N SER A 36 0.78 -2.28 -17.52
CA SER A 36 0.61 -0.82 -17.52
C SER A 36 -0.27 -0.34 -16.35
N GLU A 37 -1.36 -1.05 -16.06
CA GLU A 37 -2.22 -0.72 -14.90
C GLU A 37 -1.48 -0.92 -13.58
N ASN A 38 -0.71 -2.00 -13.44
CA ASN A 38 0.07 -2.26 -12.24
C ASN A 38 1.19 -1.24 -12.06
N LYS A 39 1.84 -0.84 -13.16
CA LYS A 39 2.82 0.25 -13.17
C LYS A 39 2.20 1.58 -12.74
N ASN A 40 1.04 1.94 -13.27
CA ASN A 40 0.36 3.18 -12.87
C ASN A 40 -0.05 3.19 -11.40
N ARG A 41 -0.49 2.04 -10.85
CA ARG A 41 -0.82 1.91 -9.42
C ARG A 41 0.41 2.13 -8.53
N LEU A 42 1.54 1.53 -8.88
CA LEU A 42 2.80 1.71 -8.16
C LEU A 42 3.35 3.14 -8.31
N LEU A 43 3.21 3.74 -9.50
CA LEU A 43 3.59 5.13 -9.73
C LEU A 43 2.80 6.07 -8.82
N ASN A 44 1.47 5.92 -8.75
CA ASN A 44 0.64 6.73 -7.86
C ASN A 44 1.08 6.61 -6.40
N LEU A 45 1.38 5.38 -5.95
CA LEU A 45 1.86 5.14 -4.59
C LEU A 45 3.23 5.78 -4.33
N LEU A 46 4.15 5.71 -5.29
CA LEU A 46 5.47 6.34 -5.20
C LEU A 46 5.37 7.87 -5.18
N THR A 47 4.57 8.46 -6.06
CA THR A 47 4.31 9.91 -6.08
C THR A 47 3.71 10.39 -4.77
N LEU A 48 2.76 9.63 -4.21
CA LEU A 48 2.17 9.97 -2.93
C LEU A 48 3.17 9.86 -1.77
N THR A 49 4.05 8.85 -1.83
CA THR A 49 5.15 8.70 -0.87
C THR A 49 6.11 9.88 -0.93
N GLN A 50 6.51 10.31 -2.13
CA GLN A 50 7.34 11.50 -2.36
C GLN A 50 6.68 12.76 -1.80
N GLN A 51 5.37 12.92 -2.01
CA GLN A 51 4.60 14.04 -1.49
C GLN A 51 4.59 14.04 0.05
N CYS A 52 4.24 12.92 0.67
CA CYS A 52 4.15 12.79 2.13
C CYS A 52 5.50 13.03 2.82
N VAL A 53 6.60 12.55 2.22
CA VAL A 53 7.97 12.82 2.70
C VAL A 53 8.33 14.30 2.54
N SER A 54 7.89 14.93 1.46
CA SER A 54 8.20 16.33 1.18
C SER A 54 7.47 17.28 2.11
N GLU A 55 6.18 17.05 2.32
CA GLU A 55 5.26 17.86 3.12
C GLU A 55 5.26 17.49 4.60
N LYS A 56 5.91 16.36 4.98
CA LYS A 56 5.85 15.78 6.33
C LYS A 56 4.42 15.56 6.82
N SER A 57 3.55 15.14 5.90
CA SER A 57 2.13 14.89 6.17
C SER A 57 1.77 13.46 5.78
N LEU A 58 1.06 12.77 6.68
CA LEU A 58 0.57 11.41 6.45
C LEU A 58 -0.86 11.39 5.91
N LEU A 59 -1.56 12.52 5.96
CA LEU A 59 -2.96 12.61 5.59
C LEU A 59 -3.22 12.15 4.14
N PRO A 60 -2.44 12.60 3.12
CA PRO A 60 -2.67 12.16 1.75
C PRO A 60 -2.54 10.65 1.58
N MET A 61 -1.56 10.04 2.26
CA MET A 61 -1.36 8.58 2.23
C MET A 61 -2.54 7.83 2.83
N LYS A 62 -3.06 8.28 3.98
CA LYS A 62 -4.22 7.66 4.61
C LYS A 62 -5.48 7.78 3.76
N GLU A 63 -5.77 8.96 3.23
CA GLU A 63 -6.94 9.18 2.37
C GLU A 63 -6.91 8.31 1.11
N TYR A 64 -5.76 8.26 0.44
CA TYR A 64 -5.55 7.38 -0.71
C TYR A 64 -5.70 5.90 -0.34
N SER A 65 -5.10 5.45 0.75
CA SER A 65 -5.21 4.07 1.22
C SER A 65 -6.65 3.69 1.54
N ALA A 66 -7.42 4.54 2.22
CA ALA A 66 -8.83 4.30 2.50
C ALA A 66 -9.66 4.18 1.22
N GLN A 67 -9.37 5.02 0.21
CA GLN A 67 -10.04 4.96 -1.09
C GLN A 67 -9.71 3.68 -1.85
N ILE A 68 -8.43 3.36 -2.01
CA ILE A 68 -7.98 2.13 -2.68
C ILE A 68 -8.51 0.89 -1.95
N ALA A 69 -8.55 0.88 -0.61
CA ALA A 69 -9.13 -0.24 0.12
C ALA A 69 -10.57 -0.53 -0.28
N LYS A 70 -11.41 0.51 -0.42
CA LYS A 70 -12.81 0.35 -0.85
C LYS A 70 -12.91 -0.19 -2.26
N GLU A 71 -12.22 0.45 -3.22
CA GLU A 71 -12.23 0.05 -4.62
C GLU A 71 -11.77 -1.41 -4.80
N ARG A 72 -10.73 -1.81 -4.06
CA ARG A 72 -10.14 -3.14 -4.15
C ARG A 72 -10.96 -4.19 -3.44
N PHE A 73 -11.56 -3.86 -2.30
CA PHE A 73 -12.50 -4.74 -1.64
C PHE A 73 -13.72 -5.02 -2.54
N GLU A 74 -14.30 -3.99 -3.15
CA GLU A 74 -15.43 -4.13 -4.08
C GLU A 74 -15.07 -4.93 -5.34
N ALA A 75 -13.84 -4.75 -5.85
CA ALA A 75 -13.30 -5.53 -6.96
C ALA A 75 -12.85 -6.96 -6.57
N GLY A 76 -12.98 -7.36 -5.30
CA GLY A 76 -12.68 -8.71 -4.82
C GLY A 76 -11.19 -9.02 -4.60
N PHE A 77 -10.35 -7.99 -4.48
CA PHE A 77 -8.93 -8.15 -4.15
C PHE A 77 -8.78 -8.50 -2.67
N GLY A 78 -7.91 -9.47 -2.37
CA GLY A 78 -7.53 -9.75 -0.99
C GLY A 78 -6.67 -8.63 -0.41
N LEU A 79 -6.81 -8.34 0.89
CA LEU A 79 -5.97 -7.37 1.61
C LEU A 79 -4.47 -7.64 1.40
N HIS A 80 -4.08 -8.91 1.46
CA HIS A 80 -2.71 -9.34 1.22
C HIS A 80 -2.20 -8.91 -0.16
N GLU A 81 -3.04 -8.93 -1.20
CA GLU A 81 -2.61 -8.51 -2.55
C GLU A 81 -2.25 -7.04 -2.59
N VAL A 82 -3.09 -6.20 -1.96
CA VAL A 82 -2.88 -4.74 -1.92
C VAL A 82 -1.67 -4.40 -1.03
N HIS A 83 -1.53 -5.08 0.12
CA HIS A 83 -0.35 -4.95 0.99
C HIS A 83 0.95 -5.33 0.28
N THR A 84 0.95 -6.36 -0.55
CA THR A 84 2.14 -6.78 -1.29
C THR A 84 2.63 -5.70 -2.26
N ALA A 85 1.73 -4.90 -2.84
CA ALA A 85 2.15 -3.74 -3.65
C ALA A 85 2.86 -2.66 -2.82
N PHE A 86 2.42 -2.42 -1.58
CA PHE A 86 3.11 -1.51 -0.64
C PHE A 86 4.48 -2.06 -0.23
N ASN A 87 4.55 -3.35 0.10
CA ASN A 87 5.80 -4.00 0.50
C ASN A 87 6.81 -3.99 -0.64
N ALA A 88 6.40 -4.30 -1.88
CA ALA A 88 7.28 -4.27 -3.04
C ALA A 88 7.92 -2.90 -3.27
N LEU A 89 7.17 -1.82 -3.04
CA LEU A 89 7.70 -0.47 -3.13
C LEU A 89 8.61 -0.12 -1.94
N GLU A 90 8.20 -0.47 -0.73
CA GLU A 90 8.96 -0.21 0.50
C GLU A 90 10.33 -0.89 0.48
N GLU A 91 10.38 -2.16 0.11
CA GLU A 91 11.61 -2.96 0.02
C GLU A 91 12.59 -2.34 -0.98
N GLU A 92 12.11 -1.91 -2.15
CA GLU A 92 12.97 -1.30 -3.15
C GLU A 92 13.51 0.06 -2.70
N ILE A 93 12.71 0.87 -2.01
CA ILE A 93 13.15 2.13 -1.43
C ILE A 93 14.20 1.89 -0.34
N TRP A 94 13.99 0.92 0.57
CA TRP A 94 14.98 0.57 1.59
C TRP A 94 16.30 0.08 0.99
N ASN A 95 16.23 -0.76 -0.05
CA ASN A 95 17.42 -1.24 -0.77
C ASN A 95 18.25 -0.09 -1.35
N ARG A 96 17.61 1.00 -1.78
CA ARG A 96 18.31 2.18 -2.29
C ARG A 96 18.81 3.09 -1.18
N ILE A 97 18.04 3.28 -0.12
CA ILE A 97 18.46 4.04 1.06
C ILE A 97 19.76 3.47 1.61
N THR A 98 19.79 2.15 1.86
CA THR A 98 20.96 1.47 2.43
C THR A 98 22.21 1.52 1.54
N LYS A 99 22.03 1.65 0.22
CA LYS A 99 23.15 1.74 -0.75
C LYS A 99 23.67 3.16 -0.97
N ASN A 100 22.81 4.18 -0.83
CA ASN A 100 23.12 5.52 -1.34
C ASN A 100 23.07 6.64 -0.30
N ILE A 101 22.51 6.40 0.89
CA ILE A 101 22.44 7.38 1.97
C ILE A 101 23.55 7.09 2.98
N ALA A 102 24.21 8.15 3.44
CA ALA A 102 25.29 8.05 4.41
C ALA A 102 24.79 7.50 5.76
N PRO A 103 25.60 6.69 6.49
CA PRO A 103 25.18 6.02 7.73
C PRO A 103 24.49 6.92 8.77
N GLU A 104 24.98 8.15 8.93
CA GLU A 104 24.45 9.16 9.84
C GLU A 104 22.99 9.57 9.55
N ASN A 105 22.55 9.43 8.30
CA ASN A 105 21.20 9.80 7.85
C ASN A 105 20.29 8.58 7.58
N LEU A 106 20.80 7.35 7.75
CA LEU A 106 20.03 6.13 7.47
C LEU A 106 18.82 5.99 8.37
N GLY A 107 18.98 6.26 9.66
CA GLY A 107 17.89 6.12 10.64
C GLY A 107 16.71 7.04 10.32
N GLU A 108 16.99 8.30 9.96
CA GLU A 108 15.96 9.25 9.55
C GLU A 108 15.29 8.82 8.24
N ALA A 109 16.07 8.43 7.23
CA ALA A 109 15.54 8.06 5.93
C ALA A 109 14.64 6.81 5.99
N LEU A 110 15.09 5.75 6.69
CA LEU A 110 14.30 4.54 6.89
C LEU A 110 13.05 4.83 7.72
N GLY A 111 13.20 5.56 8.83
CA GLY A 111 12.09 5.92 9.72
C GLY A 111 10.98 6.70 9.00
N LEU A 112 11.35 7.67 8.16
CA LEU A 112 10.38 8.45 7.37
C LEU A 112 9.58 7.56 6.39
N ILE A 113 10.27 6.72 5.61
CA ILE A 113 9.61 5.84 4.64
C ILE A 113 8.70 4.83 5.32
N SER A 114 9.19 4.18 6.38
CA SER A 114 8.41 3.21 7.15
C SER A 114 7.19 3.85 7.81
N THR A 115 7.30 5.11 8.24
CA THR A 115 6.16 5.84 8.80
C THR A 115 5.10 6.14 7.74
N VAL A 116 5.53 6.64 6.57
CA VAL A 116 4.61 6.98 5.47
C VAL A 116 3.89 5.74 4.94
N LEU A 117 4.64 4.73 4.50
CA LEU A 117 4.05 3.50 3.94
C LEU A 117 3.35 2.67 5.02
N GLY A 118 3.84 2.70 6.25
CA GLY A 118 3.20 2.09 7.42
C GLY A 118 1.81 2.66 7.68
N ALA A 119 1.65 3.98 7.70
CA ALA A 119 0.35 4.63 7.87
C ALA A 119 -0.64 4.23 6.76
N GLY A 120 -0.15 4.10 5.52
CA GLY A 120 -0.96 3.63 4.40
C GLY A 120 -1.42 2.17 4.57
N LYS A 121 -0.53 1.27 5.01
CA LYS A 121 -0.85 -0.15 5.28
C LYS A 121 -1.81 -0.32 6.46
N GLU A 122 -1.65 0.49 7.50
CA GLU A 122 -2.55 0.49 8.65
C GLU A 122 -3.98 0.89 8.21
N GLU A 123 -4.11 1.96 7.44
CA GLU A 123 -5.39 2.44 6.95
C GLU A 123 -6.06 1.44 6.00
N LEU A 124 -5.28 0.76 5.14
CA LEU A 124 -5.77 -0.36 4.32
C LEU A 124 -6.38 -1.45 5.19
N ALA A 125 -5.65 -1.92 6.21
CA ALA A 125 -6.11 -2.99 7.09
C ALA A 125 -7.38 -2.60 7.85
N LEU A 126 -7.40 -1.40 8.45
CA LEU A 126 -8.58 -0.89 9.17
C LEU A 126 -9.81 -0.78 8.26
N THR A 127 -9.63 -0.28 7.04
CA THR A 127 -10.73 -0.15 6.08
C THR A 127 -11.25 -1.52 5.64
N TYR A 128 -10.36 -2.47 5.32
CA TYR A 128 -10.76 -3.83 4.96
C TYR A 128 -11.53 -4.54 6.08
N VAL A 129 -11.08 -4.42 7.33
CA VAL A 129 -11.78 -4.99 8.50
C VAL A 129 -13.17 -4.36 8.63
N SER A 130 -13.26 -3.03 8.55
CA SER A 130 -14.53 -2.29 8.61
C SER A 130 -15.52 -2.76 7.54
N LEU A 131 -15.06 -2.92 6.29
CA LEU A 131 -15.89 -3.40 5.17
C LEU A 131 -16.33 -4.85 5.36
N ALA A 132 -15.43 -5.74 5.77
CA ALA A 132 -15.75 -7.15 6.02
C ALA A 132 -16.72 -7.34 7.20
N SER A 133 -16.59 -6.53 8.25
CA SER A 133 -17.52 -6.54 9.39
C SER A 133 -18.93 -6.11 8.99
N LYS A 134 -19.06 -5.14 8.08
CA LYS A 134 -20.36 -4.70 7.56
C LYS A 134 -20.99 -5.75 6.63
N SER A 135 -20.21 -6.40 5.78
CA SER A 135 -20.72 -7.39 4.82
C SER A 135 -21.21 -8.69 5.48
N LYS A 136 -20.65 -9.07 6.64
CA LYS A 136 -21.05 -10.26 7.40
C LYS A 136 -22.38 -10.13 8.14
N THR A 137 -23.05 -8.98 8.08
CA THR A 137 -24.32 -8.74 8.78
C THR A 137 -25.53 -9.32 8.04
N GLN A 138 -25.49 -10.60 7.67
CA GLN A 138 -26.69 -11.42 7.71
C GLN A 138 -26.78 -11.99 9.13
N THR A 139 -27.10 -11.13 10.10
CA THR A 139 -27.46 -11.62 11.43
C THR A 139 -28.66 -12.54 11.26
N LEU A 140 -28.45 -13.82 11.59
CA LEU A 140 -29.52 -14.81 11.72
C LEU A 140 -30.64 -14.17 12.53
N ASN A 141 -31.84 -14.08 11.96
CA ASN A 141 -32.99 -13.60 12.70
C ASN A 141 -33.35 -14.67 13.75
N LEU A 142 -32.85 -14.52 14.97
CA LEU A 142 -33.05 -15.49 16.05
C LEU A 142 -34.53 -15.65 16.42
N LYS A 143 -35.39 -14.67 16.09
CA LYS A 143 -36.84 -14.81 16.25
C LYS A 143 -37.44 -15.80 15.25
N GLU A 144 -36.91 -15.89 14.04
CA GLU A 144 -37.30 -16.93 13.07
C GLU A 144 -36.70 -18.29 13.45
N LEU A 145 -35.47 -18.30 13.96
CA LEU A 145 -34.78 -19.54 14.34
C LEU A 145 -35.39 -20.23 15.57
N PHE A 146 -35.86 -19.45 16.55
CA PHE A 146 -36.42 -19.95 17.81
C PHE A 146 -37.92 -19.70 17.93
N GLY A 147 -38.65 -19.61 16.81
CA GLY A 147 -40.10 -19.42 16.78
C GLY A 147 -40.80 -20.38 17.75
N ARG A 148 -41.11 -19.86 18.94
CA ARG A 148 -41.97 -20.48 19.95
C ARG A 148 -43.26 -19.67 19.95
N ASN A 149 -44.30 -20.26 19.36
CA ASN A 149 -45.66 -20.05 19.84
C ASN A 149 -45.83 -20.82 21.15
#